data_AF-A0A2K3P2M7-F1
#
_entry.id   AF-A0A2K3P2M7-F1
#
_cell.length_a   1.000
_cell.length_b   1.000
_cell.length_c   1.000
_cell.angle_alpha   90.00
_cell.angle_beta   90.00
_cell.angle_gamma   90.00
#
_symmetry.space_group_name_H-M   'P 1'
#
loop_
_entity.id
_entity.type
_entity.pdbx_description
1 polymer ?
#
loop_
_entity_poly.entity_id
_entity_poly.type
_entity_poly.pdbx_seq_one_letter_code
_entity_poly.pdbx_strand_id
1 'polypeptide(L)' 'IGDDRSDEDMFEVITSSMNGPIAPKAEVFACTVCRKPSKAKYYLDDTAEIVRLIQGLACVSDKKSLC' A
#
# COMPACT_ATOMS: atom_id res chain seq x y z
N ILE A 1 0.20 -3.51 -2.22
CA ILE A 1 0.28 -2.90 -3.56
C ILE A 1 0.05 -4.03 -4.53
N GLY A 2 -0.74 -3.83 -5.58
CA GLY A 2 -1.08 -4.89 -6.53
C GLY A 2 -1.63 -4.37 -7.85
N ASP A 3 -1.55 -5.14 -8.93
CA ASP A 3 -1.87 -4.75 -10.29
C ASP A 3 -2.89 -5.66 -10.99
N ASP A 4 -3.34 -6.74 -10.36
CA ASP A 4 -4.21 -7.71 -11.02
C ASP A 4 -5.48 -8.04 -10.22
N ARG A 5 -6.22 -9.05 -10.68
CA ARG A 5 -7.48 -9.48 -10.06
C ARG A 5 -7.26 -10.14 -8.69
N SER A 6 -6.16 -10.85 -8.49
CA SER A 6 -5.87 -11.54 -7.23
C SER A 6 -5.61 -10.54 -6.10
N ASP A 7 -5.06 -9.37 -6.44
CA ASP A 7 -4.82 -8.30 -5.48
C ASP A 7 -6.11 -7.67 -4.94
N GLU A 8 -7.20 -7.70 -5.71
CA GLU A 8 -8.51 -7.20 -5.27
C GLU A 8 -9.04 -8.01 -4.08
N ASP A 9 -8.83 -9.32 -4.08
CA ASP A 9 -9.20 -10.17 -2.95
C ASP A 9 -8.32 -9.86 -1.73
N MET A 10 -7.03 -9.58 -1.94
CA MET A 10 -6.12 -9.14 -0.87
C MET A 10 -6.58 -7.81 -0.24
N PHE A 11 -6.96 -6.82 -1.06
CA PHE A 11 -7.42 -5.52 -0.57
C PHE A 11 -8.69 -5.65 0.29
N GLU A 12 -9.65 -6.47 -0.15
CA GLU A 12 -10.88 -6.72 0.60
C GLU A 12 -10.62 -7.36 1.97
N VAL A 13 -9.75 -8.37 2.02
CA VAL A 13 -9.39 -9.05 3.27
C VAL A 13 -8.73 -8.08 4.26
N ILE A 14 -7.81 -7.25 3.78
CA ILE A 14 -7.15 -6.26 4.65
C ILE A 14 -8.16 -5.25 5.18
N THR A 15 -9.01 -4.68 4.31
CA THR A 15 -10.01 -3.69 4.72
C THR A 15 -11.02 -4.26 5.72
N SER A 16 -11.51 -5.49 5.50
CA SER A 16 -12.43 -6.15 6.43
C SER A 16 -11.78 -6.51 7.77
N SER A 17 -10.45 -6.69 7.79
CA SER A 17 -9.68 -7.02 9.00
C SER A 17 -9.31 -5.81 9.87
N MET A 18 -9.63 -4.58 9.44
CA MET A 18 -9.30 -3.35 10.19
C MET A 18 -9.99 -3.24 11.56
N ASN A 19 -11.15 -3.89 11.72
CA ASN A 19 -11.85 -3.99 13.00
C ASN A 19 -11.49 -5.28 13.77
N GLY A 20 -10.46 -6.01 13.33
CA GLY A 20 -10.10 -7.33 13.83
C GLY A 20 -8.59 -7.47 14.12
N PRO A 21 -7.89 -8.44 13.52
CA PRO A 21 -6.51 -8.80 13.91
C PRO A 21 -5.45 -7.76 13.50
N ILE A 22 -5.79 -6.82 12.63
CA ILE A 22 -4.91 -5.70 12.31
C ILE A 22 -4.92 -4.73 13.50
N ALA A 23 -3.73 -4.25 13.91
CA ALA A 23 -3.61 -3.40 15.09
C ALA A 23 -4.61 -2.21 15.03
N PRO A 24 -5.33 -1.87 16.12
CA PRO A 24 -6.42 -0.87 16.09
C PRO A 24 -6.03 0.54 15.62
N LYS A 25 -4.73 0.82 15.52
CA LYS A 25 -4.16 2.11 15.10
C LYS A 25 -3.34 2.00 13.81
N ALA A 26 -3.35 0.85 13.14
CA ALA A 26 -2.62 0.68 11.90
C ALA A 26 -3.27 1.54 10.81
N GLU A 27 -2.45 2.30 10.09
CA GLU A 27 -2.88 2.99 8.89
C GLU A 27 -2.57 2.10 7.68
N VAL A 28 -3.57 1.90 6.82
CA VAL A 28 -3.45 1.02 5.65
C VAL A 28 -3.46 1.84 4.37
N PHE A 29 -2.41 1.63 3.57
CA PHE A 29 -2.22 2.24 2.26
C PHE A 29 -2.27 1.16 1.19
N ALA A 30 -3.45 0.57 0.98
CA ALA A 30 -3.67 -0.34 -0.14
C ALA A 30 -3.66 0.46 -1.45
N CYS A 31 -2.76 0.10 -2.36
CA CYS A 31 -2.58 0.77 -3.65
C CYS A 31 -2.75 -0.22 -4.80
N THR A 32 -3.56 0.14 -5.79
CA THR A 32 -3.57 -0.52 -7.09
C THR A 32 -2.58 0.13 -8.05
N VAL A 33 -2.03 -0.61 -9.01
CA VAL A 33 -1.17 -0.05 -10.07
C VAL A 33 -2.03 0.36 -11.26
N CYS A 34 -1.73 1.55 -11.80
CA CYS A 34 -2.51 2.30 -12.77
C CYS A 34 -3.88 2.76 -12.24
N ARG A 35 -4.45 3.80 -12.88
CA ARG A 35 -5.82 4.24 -12.56
C ARG A 35 -6.83 3.31 -13.21
N LYS A 36 -7.41 2.42 -12.41
CA LYS A 36 -8.45 1.48 -12.80
C LYS A 36 -9.45 1.27 -11.66
N PRO A 37 -10.67 0.78 -11.94
CA PRO A 37 -11.57 0.34 -10.89
C PRO A 37 -10.86 -0.68 -9.98
N SER A 38 -10.85 -0.42 -8.68
CA SER A 38 -10.19 -1.25 -7.67
C SER A 38 -10.83 -1.06 -6.30
N LYS A 39 -10.72 -2.07 -5.44
CA LYS A 39 -11.05 -2.07 -4.01
C LYS A 39 -9.97 -1.37 -3.19
N ALA A 40 -8.77 -1.15 -3.74
CA ALA A 40 -7.75 -0.33 -3.11
C ALA A 40 -8.18 1.14 -3.03
N LYS A 41 -7.86 1.80 -1.91
CA LYS A 41 -8.18 3.22 -1.70
C LYS A 41 -7.28 4.16 -2.51
N TYR A 42 -6.05 3.75 -2.77
CA TYR A 42 -5.04 4.56 -3.44
C TYR A 42 -4.60 3.90 -4.75
N TYR A 43 -3.91 4.66 -5.59
CA TYR A 43 -3.31 4.15 -6.82
C TYR A 43 -1.89 4.72 -6.99
N LEU A 44 -1.08 4.01 -7.76
CA LEU A 44 0.18 4.48 -8.31
C LEU A 44 0.03 4.51 -9.83
N ASP A 45 0.50 5.55 -10.51
CA ASP A 45 0.26 5.72 -11.94
C ASP A 45 0.90 4.62 -12.79
N ASP A 46 2.07 4.15 -12.39
CA ASP A 46 2.80 3.06 -13.03
C ASP A 46 3.74 2.34 -12.04
N THR A 47 4.52 1.38 -12.56
CA THR A 47 5.48 0.61 -11.76
C THR A 47 6.71 1.41 -11.33
N ALA A 48 7.06 2.51 -12.01
CA ALA A 48 8.16 3.38 -11.62
C ALA A 48 7.82 4.15 -10.33
N GLU A 49 6.54 4.52 -10.14
CA GLU A 49 6.07 5.12 -8.89
C GLU A 49 6.21 4.17 -7.68
N ILE A 50 6.11 2.85 -7.88
CA ILE A 50 6.35 1.85 -6.81
C ILE A 50 7.80 1.95 -6.33
N VAL A 51 8.75 1.99 -7.28
CA VAL A 51 10.18 2.11 -6.96
C VAL A 51 10.45 3.40 -6.21
N ARG A 52 9.90 4.53 -6.70
CA ARG A 52 10.03 5.84 -6.03
C ARG A 52 9.45 5.82 -4.62
N LEU A 53 8.29 5.23 -4.41
CA LEU A 53 7.65 5.10 -3.10
C LEU A 53 8.55 4.33 -2.13
N ILE A 54 9.02 3.15 -2.52
CA ILE A 54 9.86 2.29 -1.68
C ILE A 54 11.21 2.96 -1.38
N GLN A 55 11.84 3.59 -2.38
CA GLN A 55 13.07 4.35 -2.18
C GLN A 55 12.87 5.53 -1.23
N GLY A 56 11.75 6.24 -1.34
CA GLY A 56 11.38 7.31 -0.41
C GLY A 56 11.26 6.82 1.03
N LEU A 57 10.61 5.67 1.24
CA LEU A 57 10.49 5.03 2.56
C LEU A 57 11.86 4.62 3.12
N ALA A 58 12.71 3.99 2.29
CA ALA A 58 14.07 3.61 2.69
C ALA A 58 14.89 4.83 3.11
N CYS A 59 14.88 5.90 2.30
CA CYS A 59 15.61 7.14 2.59
C CYS A 59 15.18 7.78 3.91
N VAL A 60 13.88 7.78 4.22
CA VAL A 60 13.37 8.32 5.50
C VAL A 60 13.74 7.40 6.67
N SER A 61 13.67 6.08 6.47
CA SER A 61 14.07 5.10 7.48
C SER A 61 15.54 5.28 7.88
N ASP A 62 16.44 5.42 6.90
CA ASP A 62 17.87 5.63 7.16
C ASP A 62 18.12 6.94 7.91
N LYS A 63 17.46 8.04 7.52
CA LYS A 63 17.56 9.32 8.25
C LYS A 63 17.09 9.20 9.70
N LYS A 64 16.08 8.37 9.97
CA LYS A 64 15.60 8.10 11.33
C LYS A 64 16.57 7.24 12.14
N SER A 65 17.42 6.46 11.49
CA SER A 65 18.48 5.68 12.15
C SER A 65 19.74 6.51 12.45
N LEU A 66 19.91 7.66 11.81
CA LEU A 66 21.03 8.59 12.04
C LEU A 66 20.72 9.71 13.06
N CYS A 67 19.50 9.76 13.61
CA CYS A 67 19.11 10.71 14.66
C CYS A 67 18.92 10.03 16.02
#